data_AF-A0A964QRE4-F1
#
_entry.id   AF-A0A964QRE4-F1
#
_cell.length_a   1.000
_cell.length_b   1.000
_cell.length_c   1.000
_cell.angle_alpha   90.00
_cell.angle_beta   90.00
_cell.angle_gamma   90.00
#
_symmetry.space_group_name_H-M   'P 1'
#
loop_
_entity.id
_entity.type
_entity.pdbx_description
1 polymer ?
#
loop_
_entity_poly.entity_id
_entity_poly.type
_entity_poly.pdbx_seq_one_letter_code
_entity_poly.pdbx_strand_id
1 'polypeptide(L)'
;MSDRVAPKLAKWPFLLGDLLLLSWAGWIVFQNPEPLGLWQTGLSLIAVVIGGWLCVTPFLHEHRASVKLAEADSLATAVGQIRDLDLIKTQISNATGQWQSVQEHSNNTVNAAKEIADRMKAETQEFLAFLEKANESERAHLRLEVEKLRRTEGEWLQVTVRILDHIYALNQAGARSGQLALISQLSQFQHACRDVARRVGLAPFVATRSDSFDTKAHQLGDARDPLPVNPQIKDTLATGYTFQGQIIRKAMVSLLPETQPELPLVTAAHTEPPDTSTASLGVDEAPERTESDQVSAS
;
A
#
# COMPACT_ATOMS: atom_id res chain seq x y z
N MET A 1 -32.34 59.21 -31.27
CA MET A 1 -33.51 59.53 -32.13
C MET A 1 -33.61 61.04 -32.18
N SER A 2 -33.73 61.61 -33.38
CA SER A 2 -33.97 63.05 -33.55
C SER A 2 -35.26 63.18 -34.35
N ASP A 3 -36.33 63.64 -33.72
CA ASP A 3 -37.64 63.71 -34.36
C ASP A 3 -37.60 64.70 -35.53
N ARG A 4 -37.63 64.15 -36.74
CA ARG A 4 -37.73 64.91 -37.98
C ARG A 4 -39.16 65.41 -38.14
N VAL A 5 -39.49 66.49 -37.42
CA VAL A 5 -40.79 67.14 -37.55
C VAL A 5 -40.93 67.67 -38.98
N ALA A 6 -41.93 67.19 -39.71
CA ALA A 6 -42.19 67.63 -41.08
C ALA A 6 -42.39 69.16 -41.14
N PRO A 7 -41.80 69.87 -42.12
CA PRO A 7 -41.85 71.33 -42.18
C PRO A 7 -43.27 71.82 -42.44
N LYS A 8 -43.93 72.31 -41.40
CA LYS A 8 -45.29 72.86 -41.45
C LYS A 8 -45.29 74.16 -42.25
N LEU A 9 -45.64 74.06 -43.53
CA LEU A 9 -45.90 75.22 -44.40
C LEU A 9 -46.96 76.11 -43.75
N ALA A 10 -46.69 77.42 -43.72
CA ALA A 10 -47.67 78.40 -43.26
C ALA A 10 -48.89 78.36 -44.20
N LYS A 11 -50.04 77.94 -43.68
CA LYS A 11 -51.27 77.79 -44.48
C LYS A 11 -51.96 79.15 -44.75
N TRP A 12 -51.69 80.13 -43.89
CA TRP A 12 -52.21 81.50 -43.95
C TRP A 12 -52.07 82.22 -45.29
N PRO A 13 -50.92 82.28 -46.00
CA PRO A 13 -50.83 82.94 -47.31
C PRO A 13 -51.76 82.35 -48.38
N PHE A 14 -51.99 81.02 -48.37
CA PHE A 14 -52.94 80.39 -49.30
C PHE A 14 -54.39 80.69 -48.91
N LEU A 15 -54.71 80.60 -47.62
CA LEU A 15 -56.03 80.93 -47.08
C LEU A 15 -56.40 82.41 -47.28
N LEU A 16 -55.40 83.30 -47.20
CA LEU A 16 -55.54 84.74 -47.44
C LEU A 16 -55.76 85.03 -48.95
N GLY A 17 -55.09 84.29 -49.83
CA GLY A 17 -55.30 84.38 -51.28
C GLY A 17 -56.71 83.95 -51.69
N ASP A 18 -57.19 82.83 -51.15
CA ASP A 18 -58.56 82.35 -51.34
C ASP A 18 -59.59 83.35 -50.79
N LEU A 19 -59.42 83.82 -49.55
CA LEU A 19 -60.29 84.83 -48.95
C LEU A 19 -60.32 86.14 -49.75
N LEU A 20 -59.20 86.56 -50.35
CA LEU A 20 -59.14 87.74 -51.21
C LEU A 20 -59.88 87.51 -52.55
N LEU A 21 -59.70 86.34 -53.19
CA LEU A 21 -60.42 85.96 -54.40
C LEU A 21 -61.93 85.85 -54.17
N LEU A 22 -62.36 85.24 -53.06
CA LEU A 22 -63.76 85.15 -52.65
C LEU A 22 -64.35 86.53 -52.33
N SER A 23 -63.59 87.40 -51.67
CA SER A 23 -64.00 88.79 -51.42
C SER A 23 -64.17 89.57 -52.73
N TRP A 24 -63.28 89.37 -53.71
CA TRP A 24 -63.35 90.01 -55.02
C TRP A 24 -64.53 89.49 -55.86
N ALA A 25 -64.80 88.19 -55.84
CA ALA A 25 -65.97 87.59 -56.48
C ALA A 25 -67.28 88.09 -55.83
N GLY A 26 -67.33 88.16 -54.49
CA GLY A 26 -68.45 88.72 -53.74
C GLY A 26 -68.70 90.19 -54.06
N TRP A 27 -67.63 91.00 -54.17
CA TRP A 27 -67.72 92.42 -54.57
C TRP A 27 -68.35 92.59 -55.97
N ILE A 28 -67.93 91.78 -56.95
CA ILE A 28 -68.50 91.82 -58.31
C ILE A 28 -70.01 91.54 -58.28
N VAL A 29 -70.46 90.57 -57.46
CA VAL A 29 -71.90 90.25 -57.32
C VAL A 29 -72.66 91.37 -56.60
N PHE A 30 -72.14 91.89 -55.47
CA PHE A 30 -72.79 92.98 -54.73
C PHE A 30 -72.93 94.27 -55.53
N GLN A 31 -72.06 94.51 -56.50
CA GLN A 31 -72.04 95.73 -57.32
C GLN A 31 -72.97 95.66 -58.55
N ASN A 32 -73.63 94.53 -58.82
CA ASN A 32 -74.51 94.32 -59.99
C ASN A 32 -75.85 93.65 -59.58
N PRO A 33 -76.91 94.43 -59.26
CA PRO A 33 -78.21 93.87 -58.84
C PRO A 33 -79.10 93.30 -59.95
N GLU A 34 -78.74 93.49 -61.22
CA GLU A 34 -79.47 93.00 -62.40
C GLU A 34 -78.84 91.70 -62.96
N PRO A 35 -79.55 90.91 -63.79
CA PRO A 35 -79.10 89.59 -64.24
C PRO A 35 -77.70 89.61 -64.89
N LEU A 36 -76.74 89.02 -64.16
CA LEU A 36 -75.30 89.06 -64.45
C LEU A 36 -74.96 88.59 -65.87
N GLY A 37 -74.11 89.37 -66.55
CA GLY A 37 -73.63 89.02 -67.88
C GLY A 37 -72.72 87.79 -67.86
N LEU A 38 -72.77 86.98 -68.93
CA LEU A 38 -72.00 85.73 -69.10
C LEU A 38 -70.48 85.86 -68.79
N TRP A 39 -69.91 87.06 -68.97
CA TRP A 39 -68.51 87.33 -68.67
C TRP A 39 -68.23 87.48 -67.16
N GLN A 40 -69.15 88.09 -66.41
CA GLN A 40 -69.03 88.30 -64.96
C GLN A 40 -69.18 86.96 -64.22
N THR A 41 -70.14 86.12 -64.63
CA THR A 41 -70.33 84.79 -64.06
C THR A 41 -69.14 83.87 -64.35
N GLY A 42 -68.58 83.92 -65.57
CA GLY A 42 -67.34 83.22 -65.92
C GLY A 42 -66.15 83.60 -65.03
N LEU A 43 -65.93 84.90 -64.80
CA LEU A 43 -64.86 85.39 -63.92
C LEU A 43 -65.03 84.94 -62.46
N SER A 44 -66.25 84.98 -61.93
CA SER A 44 -66.52 84.52 -60.55
C SER A 44 -66.29 83.01 -60.38
N LEU A 45 -66.67 82.19 -61.37
CA LEU A 45 -66.46 80.75 -61.35
C LEU A 45 -64.96 80.40 -61.44
N ILE A 46 -64.20 81.10 -62.29
CA ILE A 46 -62.74 80.95 -62.37
C ILE A 46 -62.08 81.32 -61.04
N ALA A 47 -62.49 82.42 -60.39
CA ALA A 47 -61.96 82.83 -59.10
C ALA A 47 -62.17 81.76 -58.00
N VAL A 48 -63.37 81.18 -57.91
CA VAL A 48 -63.68 80.11 -56.96
C VAL A 48 -62.88 78.82 -57.24
N VAL A 49 -62.71 78.45 -58.51
CA VAL A 49 -61.90 77.27 -58.88
C VAL A 49 -60.41 77.47 -58.54
N ILE A 50 -59.86 78.67 -58.77
CA ILE A 50 -58.48 79.00 -58.41
C ILE A 50 -58.29 79.06 -56.89
N GLY A 51 -59.24 79.65 -56.16
CA GLY A 51 -59.25 79.69 -54.69
C GLY A 51 -59.27 78.30 -54.06
N GLY A 52 -60.20 77.44 -54.51
CA GLY A 52 -60.27 76.04 -54.09
C GLY A 52 -59.00 75.25 -54.41
N TRP A 53 -58.39 75.47 -55.58
CA TRP A 53 -57.09 74.88 -55.93
C TRP A 53 -55.98 75.33 -54.98
N LEU A 54 -55.85 76.64 -54.73
CA LEU A 54 -54.90 77.22 -53.78
C LEU A 54 -55.06 76.61 -52.39
N CYS A 55 -56.28 76.48 -51.88
CA CYS A 55 -56.57 75.89 -50.57
C CYS A 55 -56.23 74.39 -50.48
N VAL A 56 -56.32 73.62 -51.57
CA VAL A 56 -55.93 72.20 -51.60
C VAL A 56 -54.41 72.00 -51.72
N THR A 57 -53.69 72.88 -52.42
CA THR A 57 -52.24 72.72 -52.64
C THR A 57 -51.38 72.50 -51.37
N PRO A 58 -51.52 73.25 -50.25
CA PRO A 58 -50.65 73.06 -49.09
C PRO A 58 -50.82 71.70 -48.42
N PHE A 59 -52.04 71.12 -48.42
CA PHE A 59 -52.29 69.80 -47.84
C PHE A 59 -51.66 68.68 -48.68
N LEU A 60 -51.71 68.78 -50.02
CA LEU A 60 -51.02 67.85 -50.90
C LEU A 60 -49.50 67.90 -50.73
N HIS A 61 -48.92 69.09 -50.49
CA HIS A 61 -47.50 69.23 -50.19
C HIS A 61 -47.14 68.68 -48.80
N GLU A 62 -47.96 68.90 -47.77
CA GLU A 62 -47.74 68.37 -46.42
C GLU A 62 -47.80 66.82 -46.39
N HIS A 63 -48.79 66.21 -47.05
CA HIS A 63 -48.86 64.75 -47.19
C HIS A 63 -47.70 64.16 -48.02
N ARG A 64 -47.29 64.82 -49.10
CA ARG A 64 -46.10 64.39 -49.89
C ARG A 64 -44.80 64.52 -49.10
N ALA A 65 -44.72 65.46 -48.16
CA ALA A 65 -43.59 65.59 -47.25
C ALA A 65 -43.61 64.49 -46.18
N SER A 66 -44.77 64.21 -45.55
CA SER A 66 -44.88 63.19 -44.50
C SER A 66 -44.64 61.77 -45.04
N VAL A 67 -45.14 61.45 -46.24
CA VAL A 67 -44.90 60.14 -46.88
C VAL A 67 -43.40 59.93 -47.14
N LYS A 68 -42.72 60.90 -47.78
CA LYS A 68 -41.28 60.84 -48.03
C LYS A 68 -40.44 60.72 -46.76
N LEU A 69 -40.92 61.27 -45.65
CA LEU A 69 -40.26 61.20 -44.36
C LEU A 69 -40.41 59.80 -43.73
N ALA A 70 -41.62 59.22 -43.77
CA ALA A 70 -41.86 57.84 -43.35
C ALA A 70 -41.13 56.81 -44.24
N GLU A 71 -41.04 57.05 -45.55
CA GLU A 71 -40.20 56.29 -46.47
C GLU A 71 -38.71 56.38 -46.07
N ALA A 72 -38.19 57.59 -45.82
CA ALA A 72 -36.80 57.79 -45.43
C ALA A 72 -36.45 57.15 -44.07
N ASP A 73 -37.35 57.22 -43.08
CA ASP A 73 -37.11 56.67 -41.75
C ASP A 73 -37.31 55.15 -41.70
N SER A 74 -38.21 54.58 -42.51
CA SER A 74 -38.31 53.12 -42.70
C SER A 74 -37.11 52.55 -43.47
N LEU A 75 -36.61 53.25 -44.50
CA LEU A 75 -35.35 52.92 -45.16
C LEU A 75 -34.16 53.01 -44.20
N ALA A 76 -34.07 54.06 -43.37
CA ALA A 76 -33.02 54.19 -42.36
C ALA A 76 -33.07 53.06 -41.32
N THR A 77 -34.27 52.64 -40.92
CA THR A 77 -34.49 51.52 -40.00
C THR A 77 -34.06 50.19 -40.64
N ALA A 78 -34.43 49.94 -41.90
CA ALA A 78 -34.01 48.75 -42.64
C ALA A 78 -32.50 48.68 -42.86
N VAL A 79 -31.86 49.81 -43.20
CA VAL A 79 -30.39 49.92 -43.30
C VAL A 79 -29.71 49.69 -41.94
N GLY A 80 -30.31 50.14 -40.84
CA GLY A 80 -29.88 49.81 -39.48
C GLY A 80 -29.90 48.30 -39.22
N GLN A 81 -31.04 47.64 -39.47
CA GLN A 81 -31.20 46.20 -39.30
C GLN A 81 -30.22 45.38 -40.17
N ILE A 82 -29.97 45.81 -41.41
CA ILE A 82 -28.97 45.19 -42.30
C ILE A 82 -27.56 45.30 -41.71
N ARG A 83 -27.20 46.47 -41.14
CA ARG A 83 -25.91 46.68 -40.49
C ARG A 83 -25.76 45.82 -39.23
N ASP A 84 -26.80 45.74 -38.41
CA ASP A 84 -26.78 44.93 -37.19
C ASP A 84 -26.68 43.43 -37.52
N LEU A 85 -27.32 42.96 -38.60
CA LEU A 85 -27.17 41.60 -39.11
C LEU A 85 -25.74 41.29 -39.60
N ASP A 86 -25.05 42.23 -40.26
CA ASP A 86 -23.66 42.01 -40.68
C ASP A 86 -22.67 42.05 -39.50
N LEU A 87 -22.96 42.84 -38.46
CA LEU A 87 -22.24 42.78 -37.17
C LEU A 87 -22.45 41.42 -36.47
N ILE A 88 -23.68 40.93 -36.39
CA ILE A 88 -24.02 39.61 -35.84
C ILE A 88 -23.31 38.50 -36.63
N LYS A 89 -23.34 38.56 -37.97
CA LYS A 89 -22.63 37.62 -38.85
C LYS A 89 -21.12 37.63 -38.62
N THR A 90 -20.51 38.81 -38.48
CA THR A 90 -19.08 38.94 -38.13
C THR A 90 -18.79 38.34 -36.76
N GLN A 91 -19.63 38.60 -35.76
CA GLN A 91 -19.50 38.04 -34.42
C GLN A 91 -19.64 36.51 -34.39
N ILE A 92 -20.60 35.94 -35.13
CA ILE A 92 -20.78 34.49 -35.30
C ILE A 92 -19.57 33.88 -36.00
N SER A 93 -19.04 34.51 -37.06
CA SER A 93 -17.83 34.04 -37.75
C SER A 93 -16.62 34.00 -36.80
N ASN A 94 -16.41 35.06 -36.02
CA ASN A 94 -15.32 35.14 -35.06
C ASN A 94 -15.47 34.14 -33.91
N ALA A 95 -16.68 33.99 -33.35
CA ALA A 95 -16.98 33.01 -32.32
C ALA A 95 -16.82 31.56 -32.83
N THR A 96 -17.16 31.30 -34.10
CA THR A 96 -16.96 29.98 -34.74
C THR A 96 -15.47 29.66 -34.90
N GLY A 97 -14.64 30.62 -35.31
CA GLY A 97 -13.19 30.46 -35.37
C GLY A 97 -12.56 30.25 -33.98
N GLN A 98 -13.01 30.99 -32.97
CA GLN A 98 -12.59 30.76 -31.58
C GLN A 98 -13.00 29.38 -31.07
N TRP A 99 -14.22 28.92 -31.39
CA TRP A 99 -14.68 27.58 -31.03
C TRP A 99 -13.84 26.47 -31.68
N GLN A 100 -13.45 26.63 -32.95
CA GLN A 100 -12.55 25.70 -33.65
C GLN A 100 -11.18 25.64 -32.96
N SER A 101 -10.59 26.78 -32.60
CA SER A 101 -9.34 26.85 -31.84
C SER A 101 -9.45 26.19 -30.45
N VAL A 102 -10.55 26.44 -29.72
CA VAL A 102 -10.82 25.80 -28.42
C VAL A 102 -10.97 24.28 -28.57
N GLN A 103 -11.63 23.80 -29.63
CA GLN A 103 -11.74 22.36 -29.92
C GLN A 103 -10.37 21.74 -30.25
N GLU A 104 -9.53 22.42 -31.01
CA GLU A 104 -8.17 21.97 -31.32
C GLU A 104 -7.29 21.92 -30.05
N HIS A 105 -7.27 22.97 -29.24
CA HIS A 105 -6.56 22.97 -27.96
C HIS A 105 -7.09 21.91 -26.99
N SER A 106 -8.41 21.64 -26.98
CA SER A 106 -9.00 20.56 -26.19
C SER A 106 -8.56 19.18 -26.67
N ASN A 107 -8.56 18.93 -27.99
CA ASN A 107 -8.07 17.69 -28.58
C ASN A 107 -6.59 17.46 -28.26
N ASN A 108 -5.76 18.50 -28.40
CA ASN A 108 -4.33 18.45 -28.11
C ASN A 108 -4.07 18.22 -26.61
N THR A 109 -4.83 18.84 -25.72
CA THR A 109 -4.76 18.61 -24.27
C THR A 109 -5.15 17.18 -23.90
N VAL A 110 -6.22 16.64 -24.50
CA VAL A 110 -6.65 15.24 -24.30
C VAL A 110 -5.60 14.26 -24.82
N ASN A 111 -4.91 14.56 -25.91
CA ASN A 111 -3.84 13.70 -26.44
C ASN A 111 -2.57 13.76 -25.58
N ALA A 112 -2.17 14.94 -25.10
CA ALA A 112 -1.07 15.08 -24.14
C ALA A 112 -1.38 14.35 -22.82
N ALA A 113 -2.62 14.42 -22.32
CA ALA A 113 -3.05 13.69 -21.13
C ALA A 113 -3.00 12.17 -21.31
N LYS A 114 -3.32 11.64 -22.49
CA LYS A 114 -3.13 10.22 -22.82
C LYS A 114 -1.64 9.85 -22.83
N GLU A 115 -0.79 10.65 -23.47
CA GLU A 115 0.65 10.39 -23.52
C GLU A 115 1.27 10.36 -22.11
N ILE A 116 0.86 11.29 -21.23
CA ILE A 116 1.27 11.30 -19.83
C ILE A 116 0.77 10.04 -19.09
N ALA A 117 -0.45 9.58 -19.34
CA ALA A 117 -0.98 8.36 -18.74
C ALA A 117 -0.25 7.09 -19.23
N ASP A 118 0.08 7.01 -20.52
CA ASP A 118 0.83 5.90 -21.10
C ASP A 118 2.30 5.88 -20.61
N ARG A 119 2.94 7.05 -20.49
CA ARG A 119 4.26 7.21 -19.85
C ARG A 119 4.23 6.77 -18.38
N MET A 120 3.28 7.29 -17.59
CA MET A 120 3.10 6.94 -16.18
C MET A 120 2.85 5.44 -15.99
N LYS A 121 2.11 4.80 -16.90
CA LYS A 121 1.89 3.36 -16.92
C LYS A 121 3.18 2.58 -17.20
N ALA A 122 4.00 3.03 -18.15
CA ALA A 122 5.31 2.42 -18.44
C ALA A 122 6.28 2.58 -17.26
N GLU A 123 6.40 3.78 -16.70
CA GLU A 123 7.22 4.07 -15.50
C GLU A 123 6.76 3.24 -14.29
N THR A 124 5.45 3.05 -14.10
CA THR A 124 4.90 2.18 -13.04
C THR A 124 5.29 0.72 -13.26
N GLN A 125 5.28 0.22 -14.51
CA GLN A 125 5.70 -1.14 -14.84
C GLN A 125 7.21 -1.33 -14.63
N GLU A 126 8.04 -0.36 -15.01
CA GLU A 126 9.48 -0.37 -14.77
C GLU A 126 9.80 -0.33 -13.27
N PHE A 127 9.11 0.52 -12.49
CA PHE A 127 9.29 0.60 -11.04
C PHE A 127 8.87 -0.69 -10.32
N LEU A 128 7.78 -1.34 -10.74
CA LEU A 128 7.38 -2.64 -10.21
C LEU A 128 8.42 -3.73 -10.52
N ALA A 129 8.92 -3.79 -11.76
CA ALA A 129 9.98 -4.73 -12.15
C ALA A 129 11.30 -4.46 -11.40
N PHE A 130 11.63 -3.19 -11.13
CA PHE A 130 12.76 -2.80 -10.31
C PHE A 130 12.59 -3.26 -8.86
N LEU A 131 11.44 -3.04 -8.24
CA LEU A 131 11.16 -3.49 -6.87
C LEU A 131 11.18 -5.02 -6.74
N GLU A 132 10.62 -5.75 -7.71
CA GLU A 132 10.64 -7.22 -7.73
C GLU A 132 12.09 -7.74 -7.81
N LYS A 133 12.89 -7.19 -8.73
CA LYS A 133 14.31 -7.54 -8.90
C LYS A 133 15.17 -7.16 -7.69
N ALA A 134 14.94 -6.00 -7.09
CA ALA A 134 15.64 -5.57 -5.89
C ALA A 134 15.34 -6.54 -4.72
N ASN A 135 14.07 -6.79 -4.45
CA ASN A 135 13.58 -7.75 -3.44
C ASN A 135 14.14 -9.17 -3.67
N GLU A 136 14.17 -9.67 -4.90
CA GLU A 136 14.80 -10.98 -5.19
C GLU A 136 16.30 -10.97 -4.86
N SER A 137 17.03 -9.92 -5.27
CA SER A 137 18.47 -9.82 -5.03
C SER A 137 18.83 -9.66 -3.54
N GLU A 138 18.06 -8.88 -2.77
CA GLU A 138 18.20 -8.77 -1.31
C GLU A 138 17.87 -10.11 -0.63
N ARG A 139 16.80 -10.79 -1.03
CA ARG A 139 16.45 -12.10 -0.47
C ARG A 139 17.46 -13.20 -0.85
N ALA A 140 18.13 -13.09 -1.99
CA ALA A 140 19.25 -13.95 -2.34
C ALA A 140 20.48 -13.65 -1.46
N HIS A 141 20.82 -12.37 -1.24
CA HIS A 141 21.92 -11.95 -0.36
C HIS A 141 21.70 -12.42 1.09
N LEU A 142 20.54 -12.10 1.67
CA LEU A 142 20.18 -12.46 3.04
C LEU A 142 20.18 -13.99 3.27
N ARG A 143 19.78 -14.79 2.26
CA ARG A 143 19.89 -16.26 2.31
C ARG A 143 21.34 -16.73 2.40
N LEU A 144 22.25 -16.12 1.64
CA LEU A 144 23.68 -16.44 1.68
C LEU A 144 24.31 -16.01 3.01
N GLU A 145 23.90 -14.88 3.57
CA GLU A 145 24.35 -14.43 4.90
C GLU A 145 23.86 -15.35 6.02
N VAL A 146 22.59 -15.76 5.99
CA VAL A 146 22.03 -16.72 6.97
C VAL A 146 22.73 -18.07 6.88
N GLU A 147 22.94 -18.63 5.69
CA GLU A 147 23.63 -19.93 5.56
C GLU A 147 25.12 -19.84 5.93
N LYS A 148 25.78 -18.70 5.63
CA LYS A 148 27.15 -18.41 6.12
C LYS A 148 27.21 -18.35 7.64
N LEU A 149 26.30 -17.62 8.29
CA LEU A 149 26.22 -17.52 9.75
C LEU A 149 25.95 -18.90 10.38
N ARG A 150 25.03 -19.68 9.81
CA ARG A 150 24.68 -21.04 10.26
C ARG A 150 25.85 -22.01 10.12
N ARG A 151 26.62 -21.93 9.03
CA ARG A 151 27.85 -22.70 8.86
C ARG A 151 28.88 -22.33 9.93
N THR A 152 29.11 -21.04 10.15
CA THR A 152 30.04 -20.55 11.17
C THR A 152 29.58 -20.90 12.60
N GLU A 153 28.27 -20.91 12.88
CA GLU A 153 27.69 -21.43 14.12
C GLU A 153 28.03 -22.92 14.30
N GLY A 154 27.84 -23.75 13.28
CA GLY A 154 28.21 -25.18 13.32
C GLY A 154 29.71 -25.40 13.56
N GLU A 155 30.58 -24.60 12.94
CA GLU A 155 32.02 -24.63 13.16
C GLU A 155 32.40 -24.21 14.61
N TRP A 156 31.80 -23.15 15.15
CA TRP A 156 31.99 -22.72 16.55
C TRP A 156 31.44 -23.73 17.57
N LEU A 157 30.29 -24.35 17.29
CA LEU A 157 29.73 -25.42 18.13
C LEU A 157 30.66 -26.63 18.19
N GLN A 158 31.26 -27.02 17.05
CA GLN A 158 32.21 -28.13 17.04
C GLN A 158 33.48 -27.80 17.85
N VAL A 159 34.01 -26.58 17.75
CA VAL A 159 35.14 -26.11 18.57
C VAL A 159 34.77 -26.12 20.06
N THR A 160 33.59 -25.59 20.42
CA THR A 160 33.11 -25.53 21.81
C THR A 160 32.92 -26.93 22.41
N VAL A 161 32.35 -27.87 21.66
CA VAL A 161 32.21 -29.28 22.06
C VAL A 161 33.57 -29.92 22.34
N ARG A 162 34.58 -29.71 21.46
CA ARG A 162 35.94 -30.25 21.69
C ARG A 162 36.59 -29.66 22.94
N ILE A 163 36.40 -28.36 23.21
CA ILE A 163 36.90 -27.72 24.44
C ILE A 163 36.22 -28.33 25.68
N LEU A 164 34.91 -28.52 25.66
CA LEU A 164 34.16 -29.15 26.76
C LEU A 164 34.55 -30.63 26.96
N ASP A 165 34.90 -31.36 25.90
CA ASP A 165 35.46 -32.72 26.01
C ASP A 165 36.84 -32.73 26.67
N HIS A 166 37.73 -31.79 26.33
CA HIS A 166 39.03 -31.68 27.01
C HIS A 166 38.86 -31.35 28.50
N ILE A 167 37.86 -30.54 28.86
CA ILE A 167 37.49 -30.25 30.26
C ILE A 167 36.88 -31.49 30.94
N TYR A 168 36.12 -32.33 30.21
CA TYR A 168 35.63 -33.60 30.73
C TYR A 168 36.75 -34.61 30.97
N ALA A 169 37.65 -34.80 30.00
CA ALA A 169 38.80 -35.68 30.11
C ALA A 169 39.77 -35.25 31.23
N LEU A 170 40.02 -33.95 31.38
CA LEU A 170 40.84 -33.40 32.47
C LEU A 170 40.21 -33.67 33.84
N ASN A 171 38.90 -33.47 33.98
CA ASN A 171 38.15 -33.78 35.21
C ASN A 171 38.20 -35.28 35.53
N GLN A 172 38.00 -36.16 34.53
CA GLN A 172 38.06 -37.61 34.72
C GLN A 172 39.49 -38.09 35.06
N ALA A 173 40.53 -37.45 34.51
CA ALA A 173 41.93 -37.69 34.90
C ALA A 173 42.20 -37.24 36.35
N GLY A 174 41.68 -36.08 36.76
CA GLY A 174 41.74 -35.62 38.16
C GLY A 174 41.07 -36.58 39.13
N ALA A 175 39.89 -37.10 38.78
CA ALA A 175 39.20 -38.14 39.55
C ALA A 175 40.03 -39.42 39.71
N ARG A 176 40.70 -39.87 38.63
CA ARG A 176 41.61 -41.03 38.67
C ARG A 176 42.90 -40.76 39.47
N SER A 177 43.27 -39.50 39.68
CA SER A 177 44.45 -39.11 40.47
C SER A 177 44.24 -39.16 41.99
N GLY A 178 43.00 -39.33 42.48
CA GLY A 178 42.68 -39.46 43.92
C GLY A 178 42.87 -38.21 44.79
N GLN A 179 43.48 -37.14 44.28
CA GLN A 179 43.77 -35.94 45.06
C GLN A 179 42.51 -35.06 45.22
N LEU A 180 41.83 -35.18 46.37
CA LEU A 180 40.53 -34.54 46.65
C LEU A 180 40.46 -33.03 46.32
N ALA A 181 41.50 -32.26 46.64
CA ALA A 181 41.55 -30.82 46.35
C ALA A 181 41.51 -30.53 44.84
N LEU A 182 42.26 -31.31 44.03
CA LEU A 182 42.26 -31.19 42.57
C LEU A 182 40.90 -31.60 41.98
N ILE A 183 40.27 -32.65 42.54
CA ILE A 183 38.95 -33.11 42.13
C ILE A 183 37.89 -32.02 42.35
N SER A 184 37.90 -31.36 43.52
CA SER A 184 36.95 -30.26 43.79
C SER A 184 37.13 -29.06 42.84
N GLN A 185 38.37 -28.66 42.56
CA GLN A 185 38.67 -27.54 41.67
C GLN A 185 38.27 -27.85 40.22
N LEU A 186 38.62 -29.05 39.71
CA LEU A 186 38.26 -29.47 38.36
C LEU A 186 36.76 -29.76 38.20
N SER A 187 36.06 -30.14 39.28
CA SER A 187 34.60 -30.21 39.31
C SER A 187 33.99 -28.82 39.19
N GLN A 188 34.37 -27.87 40.06
CA GLN A 188 33.84 -26.51 40.04
C GLN A 188 34.10 -25.80 38.70
N PHE A 189 35.31 -25.95 38.14
CA PHE A 189 35.66 -25.44 36.81
C PHE A 189 34.78 -26.07 35.70
N GLN A 190 34.62 -27.39 35.69
CA GLN A 190 33.75 -28.07 34.73
C GLN A 190 32.29 -27.57 34.83
N HIS A 191 31.75 -27.43 36.05
CA HIS A 191 30.39 -26.93 36.24
C HIS A 191 30.25 -25.50 35.71
N ALA A 192 31.17 -24.58 36.01
CA ALA A 192 31.16 -23.22 35.49
C ALA A 192 31.19 -23.17 33.95
N CYS A 193 32.05 -23.97 33.30
CA CYS A 193 32.09 -24.05 31.84
C CYS A 193 30.80 -24.61 31.23
N ARG A 194 30.18 -25.62 31.88
CA ARG A 194 28.88 -26.16 31.47
C ARG A 194 27.74 -25.15 31.65
N ASP A 195 27.78 -24.34 32.71
CA ASP A 195 26.77 -23.29 32.96
C ASP A 195 26.86 -22.15 31.94
N VAL A 196 28.06 -21.79 31.49
CA VAL A 196 28.25 -20.85 30.36
C VAL A 196 27.71 -21.46 29.06
N ALA A 197 28.00 -22.74 28.77
CA ALA A 197 27.49 -23.43 27.57
C ALA A 197 25.95 -23.47 27.52
N ARG A 198 25.28 -23.74 28.66
CA ARG A 198 23.81 -23.75 28.74
C ARG A 198 23.18 -22.41 28.34
N ARG A 199 23.84 -21.27 28.59
CA ARG A 199 23.32 -19.93 28.25
C ARG A 199 23.24 -19.69 26.74
N VAL A 200 24.07 -20.37 25.94
CA VAL A 200 23.97 -20.38 24.48
C VAL A 200 23.17 -21.58 23.94
N GLY A 201 22.40 -22.26 24.80
CA GLY A 201 21.57 -23.41 24.43
C GLY A 201 22.34 -24.72 24.23
N LEU A 202 23.65 -24.78 24.54
CA LEU A 202 24.47 -25.99 24.46
C LEU A 202 24.44 -26.74 25.81
N ALA A 203 23.66 -27.82 25.88
CA ALA A 203 23.50 -28.63 27.09
C ALA A 203 24.26 -29.98 26.96
N PRO A 204 25.32 -30.20 27.76
CA PRO A 204 25.98 -31.49 27.83
C PRO A 204 25.20 -32.48 28.70
N PHE A 205 25.11 -33.73 28.26
CA PHE A 205 24.54 -34.85 29.01
C PHE A 205 25.55 -35.99 29.19
N VAL A 206 25.39 -36.70 30.29
CA VAL A 206 26.20 -37.87 30.71
C VAL A 206 25.20 -38.96 31.04
N ALA A 207 25.43 -40.19 30.59
CA ALA A 207 24.59 -41.32 30.97
C ALA A 207 25.05 -41.88 32.32
N THR A 208 24.09 -42.23 33.18
CA THR A 208 24.38 -42.78 34.51
C THR A 208 24.84 -44.23 34.37
N ARG A 209 25.66 -44.71 35.31
CA ARG A 209 25.91 -46.15 35.43
C ARG A 209 24.58 -46.87 35.70
N SER A 210 24.39 -48.01 35.04
CA SER A 210 23.20 -48.86 35.04
C SER A 210 21.95 -48.28 34.35
N ASP A 211 22.04 -47.11 33.70
CA ASP A 211 20.99 -46.66 32.78
C ASP A 211 20.88 -47.61 31.57
N SER A 212 19.67 -47.75 31.02
CA SER A 212 19.41 -48.50 29.78
C SER A 212 19.95 -47.74 28.55
N PHE A 213 20.55 -48.48 27.61
CA PHE A 213 21.10 -47.90 26.39
C PHE A 213 20.01 -47.51 25.36
N ASP A 214 19.72 -46.21 25.25
CA ASP A 214 18.97 -45.66 24.11
C ASP A 214 19.86 -45.43 22.87
N THR A 215 19.48 -46.05 21.75
CA THR A 215 20.14 -45.88 20.45
C THR A 215 20.05 -44.45 19.87
N LYS A 216 19.15 -43.58 20.34
CA LYS A 216 19.04 -42.19 19.88
C LYS A 216 20.00 -41.27 20.63
N ALA A 217 20.04 -41.34 21.96
CA ALA A 217 20.91 -40.54 22.81
C ALA A 217 22.36 -41.04 22.89
N HIS A 218 22.60 -42.36 22.75
CA HIS A 218 23.89 -42.98 23.05
C HIS A 218 24.54 -43.68 21.85
N GLN A 219 25.85 -43.87 21.93
CA GLN A 219 26.70 -44.54 20.95
C GLN A 219 27.75 -45.39 21.70
N LEU A 220 28.05 -46.60 21.22
CA LEU A 220 29.13 -47.41 21.82
C LEU A 220 30.50 -46.80 21.49
N GLY A 221 31.47 -47.00 22.39
CA GLY A 221 32.87 -46.63 22.15
C GLY A 221 33.45 -47.26 20.88
N ASP A 222 33.26 -48.58 20.73
CA ASP A 222 33.59 -49.33 19.53
C ASP A 222 32.32 -49.76 18.79
N ALA A 223 32.21 -49.36 17.52
CA ALA A 223 31.02 -49.59 16.69
C ALA A 223 30.91 -51.03 16.13
N ARG A 224 31.62 -51.99 16.73
CA ARG A 224 31.68 -53.41 16.33
C ARG A 224 31.20 -54.37 17.43
N ASP A 225 31.02 -53.89 18.66
CA ASP A 225 30.56 -54.72 19.76
C ASP A 225 29.08 -55.10 19.55
N PRO A 226 28.70 -56.38 19.66
CA PRO A 226 27.30 -56.79 19.61
C PRO A 226 26.55 -56.24 20.83
N LEU A 227 25.33 -55.73 20.63
CA LEU A 227 24.49 -55.29 21.74
C LEU A 227 24.00 -56.54 22.51
N PRO A 228 24.26 -56.66 23.83
CA PRO A 228 23.74 -57.74 24.67
C PRO A 228 22.23 -57.60 24.87
N VAL A 229 21.58 -58.64 25.40
CA VAL A 229 20.11 -58.75 25.44
C VAL A 229 19.43 -57.68 26.32
N ASN A 230 20.16 -57.14 27.30
CA ASN A 230 19.73 -55.96 28.07
C ASN A 230 20.93 -54.99 28.28
N PRO A 231 21.16 -54.05 27.36
CA PRO A 231 22.37 -53.22 27.36
C PRO A 231 22.29 -52.11 28.42
N GLN A 232 22.96 -52.34 29.56
CA GLN A 232 23.17 -51.35 30.62
C GLN A 232 24.52 -50.64 30.49
N ILE A 233 24.57 -49.37 30.91
CA ILE A 233 25.73 -48.49 30.76
C ILE A 233 26.71 -48.64 31.93
N LYS A 234 27.99 -48.91 31.64
CA LYS A 234 29.06 -49.15 32.63
C LYS A 234 29.80 -47.88 33.00
N ASP A 235 30.14 -47.06 32.01
CA ASP A 235 30.78 -45.75 32.16
C ASP A 235 30.59 -44.91 30.90
N THR A 236 30.50 -43.59 31.05
CA THR A 236 30.45 -42.64 29.93
C THR A 236 31.88 -42.30 29.50
N LEU A 237 32.24 -42.69 28.28
CA LEU A 237 33.56 -42.45 27.68
C LEU A 237 33.70 -41.01 27.16
N ALA A 238 32.61 -40.42 26.65
CA ALA A 238 32.55 -39.01 26.29
C ALA A 238 31.13 -38.44 26.41
N THR A 239 31.04 -37.20 26.85
CA THR A 239 29.80 -36.41 26.94
C THR A 239 29.01 -36.36 25.64
N GLY A 240 27.69 -36.52 25.75
CA GLY A 240 26.74 -36.15 24.70
C GLY A 240 26.41 -34.67 24.79
N TYR A 241 25.91 -34.08 23.69
CA TYR A 241 25.54 -32.67 23.63
C TYR A 241 24.26 -32.45 22.83
N THR A 242 23.37 -31.62 23.37
CA THR A 242 22.27 -31.03 22.63
C THR A 242 22.49 -29.53 22.43
N PHE A 243 22.03 -29.00 21.30
CA PHE A 243 21.99 -27.57 21.02
C PHE A 243 20.53 -27.18 20.72
N GLN A 244 20.00 -26.23 21.50
CA GLN A 244 18.60 -25.77 21.39
C GLN A 244 17.57 -26.93 21.41
N GLY A 245 17.88 -28.02 22.14
CA GLY A 245 17.07 -29.24 22.24
C GLY A 245 17.33 -30.32 21.18
N GLN A 246 18.07 -30.03 20.11
CA GLN A 246 18.46 -31.02 19.09
C GLN A 246 19.77 -31.72 19.47
N ILE A 247 19.87 -33.04 19.30
CA ILE A 247 21.12 -33.79 19.57
C ILE A 247 22.15 -33.47 18.47
N ILE A 248 23.21 -32.75 18.83
CA ILE A 248 24.35 -32.51 17.92
C ILE A 248 25.42 -33.60 18.06
N ARG A 249 25.46 -34.31 19.19
CA ARG A 249 26.33 -35.47 19.43
C ARG A 249 25.75 -36.40 20.48
N LYS A 250 25.77 -37.70 20.20
CA LYS A 250 25.41 -38.76 21.15
C LYS A 250 26.48 -38.93 22.22
N ALA A 251 26.10 -39.30 23.44
CA ALA A 251 27.06 -39.67 24.47
C ALA A 251 27.74 -40.99 24.08
N MET A 252 29.07 -41.05 24.19
CA MET A 252 29.82 -42.29 23.95
C MET A 252 29.91 -43.05 25.25
N VAL A 253 29.45 -44.30 25.25
CA VAL A 253 29.33 -45.13 26.46
C VAL A 253 29.98 -46.49 26.27
N SER A 254 30.43 -47.07 27.37
CA SER A 254 30.77 -48.49 27.49
C SER A 254 29.60 -49.23 28.14
N LEU A 255 29.33 -50.46 27.71
CA LEU A 255 28.29 -51.31 28.32
C LEU A 255 28.88 -52.17 29.46
N LEU A 256 28.03 -52.68 30.34
CA LEU A 256 28.44 -53.78 31.23
C LEU A 256 28.70 -55.03 30.37
N PRO A 257 29.77 -55.80 30.66
CA PRO A 257 29.92 -57.12 30.08
C PRO A 257 28.73 -57.99 30.51
N GLU A 258 28.21 -58.79 29.59
CA GLU A 258 27.10 -59.69 29.87
C GLU A 258 27.56 -60.70 30.94
N THR A 259 26.93 -60.64 32.12
CA THR A 259 27.21 -61.59 33.21
C THR A 259 26.59 -62.91 32.79
N GLN A 260 27.42 -63.86 32.36
CA GLN A 260 26.97 -65.20 32.04
C GLN A 260 26.20 -65.77 33.25
N PRO A 261 25.01 -66.36 33.04
CA PRO A 261 24.27 -66.98 34.13
C PRO A 261 25.11 -68.11 34.71
N GLU A 262 25.38 -68.03 36.01
CA GLU A 262 26.18 -69.00 36.75
C GLU A 262 25.54 -70.39 36.66
N LEU A 263 26.18 -71.29 35.90
CA LEU A 263 25.71 -72.66 35.74
C LEU A 263 25.79 -73.36 37.11
N PRO A 264 24.68 -73.84 37.68
CA PRO A 264 24.68 -74.44 39.01
C PRO A 264 25.54 -75.70 39.02
N LEU A 265 26.36 -75.86 40.07
CA LEU A 265 27.21 -77.04 40.23
C LEU A 265 26.37 -78.31 40.33
N VAL A 266 26.32 -79.09 39.24
CA VAL A 266 25.74 -80.43 39.26
C VAL A 266 26.67 -81.34 40.04
N THR A 267 26.24 -81.69 41.27
CA THR A 267 26.93 -82.67 42.10
C THR A 267 26.87 -84.05 41.43
N ALA A 268 28.03 -84.63 41.16
CA ALA A 268 28.19 -86.03 40.77
C ALA A 268 29.11 -86.70 41.79
N ALA A 269 28.55 -87.59 42.61
CA ALA A 269 29.26 -88.28 43.69
C ALA A 269 29.40 -89.78 43.39
N HIS A 270 30.61 -90.31 43.61
CA HIS A 270 31.06 -91.70 43.81
C HIS A 270 32.59 -91.69 43.55
N THR A 271 33.47 -92.41 44.27
CA THR A 271 33.28 -93.60 45.14
C THR A 271 34.03 -93.44 46.48
N GLU A 272 33.86 -94.40 47.39
CA GLU A 272 34.21 -94.43 48.82
C GLU A 272 35.67 -94.90 49.14
N PRO A 273 36.11 -95.24 50.40
CA PRO A 273 37.37 -94.73 50.97
C PRO A 273 38.44 -95.85 51.20
N PRO A 274 39.45 -95.72 52.10
CA PRO A 274 39.23 -95.84 53.57
C PRO A 274 40.15 -94.99 54.50
N ASP A 275 39.73 -94.89 55.78
CA ASP A 275 40.49 -94.74 57.05
C ASP A 275 41.66 -93.70 57.20
N THR A 276 41.94 -93.09 58.36
CA THR A 276 41.76 -93.54 59.77
C THR A 276 41.76 -92.35 60.76
N SER A 277 41.36 -92.62 62.01
CA SER A 277 41.80 -91.97 63.28
C SER A 277 41.04 -90.73 63.81
N THR A 278 40.26 -91.05 64.84
CA THR A 278 39.61 -90.24 65.89
C THR A 278 40.49 -89.26 66.71
N ALA A 279 39.78 -88.45 67.53
CA ALA A 279 40.17 -87.76 68.79
C ALA A 279 40.62 -86.27 68.70
N SER A 280 40.36 -85.37 69.67
CA SER A 280 39.38 -85.33 70.81
C SER A 280 39.48 -83.99 71.59
N LEU A 281 38.40 -83.57 72.30
CA LEU A 281 38.35 -82.51 73.37
C LEU A 281 38.67 -81.06 72.90
N GLY A 282 38.25 -79.96 73.53
CA GLY A 282 37.29 -79.63 74.62
C GLY A 282 36.91 -78.14 74.48
N VAL A 283 35.75 -77.63 74.92
CA VAL A 283 35.39 -77.19 76.29
C VAL A 283 36.36 -76.13 76.87
N ASP A 284 35.95 -74.93 77.31
CA ASP A 284 34.60 -74.31 77.40
C ASP A 284 34.50 -73.03 76.50
N GLU A 285 34.12 -71.79 76.85
CA GLU A 285 33.66 -71.10 78.08
C GLU A 285 32.79 -69.86 77.71
N ALA A 286 31.88 -69.40 78.59
CA ALA A 286 31.11 -68.14 78.44
C ALA A 286 30.75 -67.52 79.82
N PRO A 287 30.68 -66.18 79.94
CA PRO A 287 29.38 -65.49 80.10
C PRO A 287 29.27 -64.19 79.26
N GLU A 288 28.13 -63.66 78.83
CA GLU A 288 26.81 -63.33 79.44
C GLU A 288 26.73 -61.96 80.19
N ARG A 289 25.83 -61.08 79.72
CA ARG A 289 25.21 -59.88 80.39
C ARG A 289 26.09 -58.61 80.61
N THR A 290 25.52 -57.39 80.73
CA THR A 290 24.12 -56.88 80.57
C THR A 290 24.10 -55.39 80.17
N GLU A 291 22.90 -54.87 79.81
CA GLU A 291 22.42 -53.48 80.07
C GLU A 291 23.11 -52.31 79.33
N SER A 292 22.55 -51.09 79.26
CA SER A 292 21.16 -50.58 79.11
C SER A 292 21.19 -49.05 78.87
N ASP A 293 20.03 -48.46 78.53
CA ASP A 293 19.72 -47.01 78.57
C ASP A 293 20.47 -46.08 77.58
N GLN A 294 19.82 -45.21 76.79
CA GLN A 294 18.84 -44.11 77.04
C GLN A 294 19.49 -42.72 77.27
N VAL A 295 18.65 -41.67 77.18
CA VAL A 295 18.97 -40.22 77.04
C VAL A 295 19.29 -39.83 75.58
N SER A 296 18.42 -39.20 74.77
CA SER A 296 17.27 -38.26 74.95
C SER A 296 17.63 -36.77 75.01
N ALA A 297 16.80 -35.94 74.37
CA ALA A 297 16.87 -34.47 74.20
C ALA A 297 18.06 -33.95 73.36
N SER A 298 17.91 -32.91 72.52
CA SER A 298 16.74 -32.07 72.17
C SER A 298 16.74 -31.68 70.70
#